data_AF-A0AAU7BF10-F1
#
_entry.id   AF-A0AAU7BF10-F1
#
_cell.length_a   1.000
_cell.length_b   1.000
_cell.length_c   1.000
_cell.angle_alpha   90.00
_cell.angle_beta   90.00
_cell.angle_gamma   90.00
#
_symmetry.space_group_name_H-M   'P 1'
#
loop_
_entity.id
_entity.type
_entity.pdbx_description
1 polymer ?
#
loop_
_entity_poly.entity_id
_entity_poly.type
_entity_poly.pdbx_seq_one_letter_code
_entity_poly.pdbx_strand_id
1 'polypeptide(L)'
;MLGAEFFEAAYHDLASRYAGLTRDVYLVPPEKMNEGTDLLDLCGVHYDEKLYFNDDTADLKNYGMEGAGGVTVNFLLDGRGRSAIFINENCLPPDSHEGAVWLWKYNSLHHELMHALDFSKQKNFNTSQRTMDLVGAEVFADQKTLLHLKSLSANGFMRIALQQYARNVKTMGQKGGIRADIYNRLTRRVDEKSIDYWASMEF
;
A
#
# COMPACT_ATOMS: atom_id res chain seq x y z
N MET A 1 -16.05 13.39 -15.37
CA MET A 1 -14.65 13.67 -15.75
C MET A 1 -13.83 14.32 -14.64
N LEU A 2 -14.38 15.20 -13.79
CA LEU A 2 -13.62 15.84 -12.71
C LEU A 2 -13.19 14.82 -11.62
N GLY A 3 -11.95 14.35 -11.68
CA GLY A 3 -11.33 13.51 -10.65
C GLY A 3 -10.31 12.52 -11.19
N ALA A 4 -10.57 11.91 -12.36
CA ALA A 4 -9.67 10.93 -12.97
C ALA A 4 -8.32 11.57 -13.32
N GLU A 5 -8.33 12.64 -14.12
CA GLU A 5 -7.12 13.38 -14.53
C GLU A 5 -6.30 13.88 -13.31
N PHE A 6 -6.99 14.31 -12.25
CA PHE A 6 -6.31 14.77 -11.04
C PHE A 6 -5.55 13.65 -10.34
N PHE A 7 -6.20 12.50 -10.11
CA PHE A 7 -5.57 11.38 -9.41
C PHE A 7 -4.53 10.66 -10.27
N GLU A 8 -4.72 10.61 -11.59
CA GLU A 8 -3.72 10.13 -12.53
C GLU A 8 -2.44 10.99 -12.48
N ALA A 9 -2.58 12.33 -12.59
CA ALA A 9 -1.45 13.23 -12.46
C ALA A 9 -0.76 13.09 -11.09
N ALA A 10 -1.54 13.03 -10.00
CA ALA A 10 -1.01 12.83 -8.65
C ALA A 10 -0.30 11.48 -8.46
N TYR A 11 -0.78 10.41 -9.12
CA TYR A 11 -0.13 9.10 -9.13
C TYR A 11 1.25 9.18 -9.77
N HIS A 12 1.35 9.78 -10.96
CA HIS A 12 2.62 9.93 -11.67
C HIS A 12 3.60 10.86 -10.94
N ASP A 13 3.11 11.96 -10.36
CA ASP A 13 3.91 12.85 -9.53
C ASP A 13 4.47 12.12 -8.30
N LEU A 14 3.65 11.26 -7.67
CA LEU A 14 4.06 10.47 -6.52
C LEU A 14 5.14 9.44 -6.91
N ALA A 15 4.94 8.70 -8.00
CA ALA A 15 5.93 7.76 -8.51
C ALA A 15 7.27 8.47 -8.83
N SER A 16 7.20 9.62 -9.49
CA SER A 16 8.37 10.45 -9.82
C SER A 16 9.10 10.94 -8.58
N ARG A 17 8.37 11.44 -7.57
CA ARG A 17 8.94 11.91 -6.30
C ARG A 17 9.70 10.81 -5.55
N TYR A 18 9.26 9.57 -5.67
CA TYR A 18 9.88 8.41 -5.00
C TYR A 18 10.80 7.59 -5.92
N ALA A 19 11.13 8.08 -7.11
CA ALA A 19 12.05 7.40 -8.04
C ALA A 19 13.47 7.16 -7.48
N GLY A 20 13.85 7.86 -6.41
CA GLY A 20 15.08 7.61 -5.66
C GLY A 20 15.00 6.44 -4.67
N LEU A 21 13.80 6.02 -4.29
CA LEU A 21 13.53 4.86 -3.45
C LEU A 21 13.36 3.60 -4.32
N THR A 22 12.49 3.67 -5.33
CA THR A 22 12.34 2.63 -6.35
C THR A 22 11.87 3.25 -7.66
N ARG A 23 12.35 2.69 -8.78
CA ARG A 23 11.89 3.03 -10.13
C ARG A 23 10.94 1.98 -10.70
N ASP A 24 10.83 0.84 -10.01
CA ASP A 24 10.13 -0.35 -10.44
C ASP A 24 8.69 -0.26 -9.94
N VAL A 25 7.90 0.62 -10.56
CA VAL A 25 6.47 0.83 -10.26
C VAL A 25 5.65 0.46 -11.49
N TYR A 26 4.77 -0.53 -11.35
CA TYR A 26 4.00 -1.10 -12.45
C TYR A 26 2.52 -1.11 -12.16
N LEU A 27 1.72 -0.91 -13.21
CA LEU A 27 0.31 -1.25 -13.23
C LEU A 27 0.17 -2.68 -13.74
N VAL A 28 -0.61 -3.50 -13.04
CA VAL A 28 -0.78 -4.93 -13.33
C VAL A 28 -2.26 -5.27 -13.50
N PRO A 29 -2.63 -5.99 -14.58
CA PRO A 29 -4.02 -6.42 -14.77
C PRO A 29 -4.55 -7.24 -13.60
N PRO A 30 -5.83 -7.09 -13.20
CA PRO A 30 -6.39 -7.76 -12.02
C PRO A 30 -6.22 -9.28 -12.03
N GLU A 31 -6.35 -9.91 -13.19
CA GLU A 31 -6.21 -11.36 -13.37
C GLU A 31 -4.78 -11.87 -13.19
N LYS A 32 -3.79 -10.99 -13.23
CA LYS A 32 -2.37 -11.29 -12.97
C LYS A 32 -1.96 -10.97 -11.53
N MET A 33 -2.82 -10.33 -10.75
CA MET A 33 -2.54 -9.95 -9.36
C MET A 33 -2.92 -11.07 -8.38
N ASN A 34 -2.26 -12.22 -8.49
CA ASN A 34 -2.55 -13.42 -7.69
C ASN A 34 -1.28 -14.15 -7.23
N GLU A 35 -1.42 -15.03 -6.23
CA GLU A 35 -0.30 -15.77 -5.61
C GLU A 35 0.47 -16.70 -6.56
N GLY A 36 -0.14 -17.11 -7.67
CA GLY A 36 0.51 -17.95 -8.68
C GLY A 36 1.34 -17.19 -9.71
N THR A 37 1.35 -15.85 -9.66
CA THR A 37 2.05 -15.01 -10.66
C THR A 37 3.33 -14.44 -10.06
N ASP A 38 4.48 -14.68 -10.71
CA ASP A 38 5.70 -13.95 -10.36
C ASP A 38 5.69 -12.56 -11.02
N LEU A 39 5.36 -11.55 -10.22
CA LEU A 39 5.24 -10.17 -10.66
C LEU A 39 6.57 -9.55 -11.09
N LEU A 40 7.70 -9.99 -10.51
CA LEU A 40 9.02 -9.49 -10.93
C LEU A 40 9.29 -9.93 -12.38
N ASP A 41 9.09 -11.21 -12.67
CA ASP A 41 9.27 -11.78 -14.01
C ASP A 41 8.26 -11.21 -15.02
N LEU A 42 6.99 -11.09 -14.63
CA LEU A 42 5.93 -10.54 -15.47
C LEU A 42 6.28 -9.14 -15.99
N CYS A 43 6.86 -8.31 -15.12
CA CYS A 43 7.21 -6.93 -15.43
C CYS A 43 8.66 -6.74 -15.89
N GLY A 44 9.43 -7.83 -16.05
CA GLY A 44 10.82 -7.79 -16.49
C GLY A 44 11.76 -7.07 -15.51
N VAL A 45 11.48 -7.14 -14.21
CA VAL A 45 12.35 -6.58 -13.17
C VAL A 45 13.60 -7.45 -13.08
N HIS A 46 14.78 -6.83 -13.10
CA HIS A 46 16.04 -7.56 -12.93
C HIS A 46 16.36 -7.72 -11.45
N TYR A 47 16.59 -8.96 -11.01
CA TYR A 47 16.94 -9.29 -9.62
C TYR A 47 17.84 -10.54 -9.56
N ASP A 48 18.62 -10.65 -8.49
CA ASP A 48 19.43 -11.84 -8.18
C ASP A 48 18.63 -12.84 -7.31
N GLU A 49 17.91 -12.31 -6.33
CA GLU A 49 17.17 -13.10 -5.34
C GLU A 49 15.89 -12.37 -4.92
N LYS A 50 14.74 -13.04 -5.00
CA LYS A 50 13.50 -12.55 -4.40
C LYS A 50 13.50 -12.81 -2.91
N LEU A 51 13.20 -11.78 -2.12
CA LEU A 51 13.24 -11.88 -0.66
C LEU A 51 11.89 -12.32 -0.10
N TYR A 52 11.93 -13.39 0.68
CA TYR A 52 10.80 -13.87 1.46
C TYR A 52 11.11 -13.68 2.95
N PHE A 53 10.10 -13.24 3.70
CA PHE A 53 10.22 -12.96 5.12
C PHE A 53 9.21 -13.81 5.88
N ASN A 54 9.67 -14.37 6.99
CA ASN A 54 8.81 -15.07 7.94
C ASN A 54 8.41 -14.13 9.07
N ASP A 55 7.16 -14.23 9.50
CA ASP A 55 6.69 -13.68 10.77
C ASP A 55 6.10 -14.83 11.58
N ASP A 56 6.88 -15.37 12.50
CA ASP A 56 6.49 -16.51 13.34
C ASP A 56 5.32 -16.19 14.28
N THR A 57 4.93 -14.91 14.37
CA THR A 57 3.89 -14.42 15.27
C THR A 57 2.57 -14.11 14.56
N ALA A 58 2.56 -14.08 13.22
CA ALA A 58 1.39 -13.70 12.44
C ALA A 58 0.56 -14.91 11.98
N ASP A 59 -0.75 -14.90 12.25
CA ASP A 59 -1.69 -15.85 11.64
C ASP A 59 -2.10 -15.38 10.24
N LEU A 60 -1.49 -15.99 9.22
CA LEU A 60 -1.67 -15.64 7.81
C LEU A 60 -2.86 -16.34 7.13
N LYS A 61 -3.62 -17.17 7.84
CA LYS A 61 -4.59 -18.10 7.23
C LYS A 61 -5.68 -17.44 6.36
N ASN A 62 -5.86 -16.12 6.47
CA ASN A 62 -6.77 -15.30 5.65
C ASN A 62 -6.14 -13.96 5.20
N TYR A 63 -4.81 -13.88 5.11
CA TYR A 63 -4.05 -12.69 4.75
C TYR A 63 -3.20 -12.98 3.50
N GLY A 64 -3.86 -12.94 2.33
CA GLY A 64 -3.25 -13.19 1.02
C GLY A 64 -3.43 -12.01 0.06
N MET A 65 -2.92 -12.14 -1.17
CA MET A 65 -2.91 -11.07 -2.18
C MET A 65 -4.24 -10.90 -2.93
N GLU A 66 -5.19 -11.83 -2.75
CA GLU A 66 -6.47 -11.80 -3.46
C GLU A 66 -7.27 -10.52 -3.10
N GLY A 67 -7.53 -9.69 -4.11
CA GLY A 67 -8.21 -8.41 -3.95
C GLY A 67 -7.36 -7.28 -3.37
N ALA A 68 -6.04 -7.45 -3.23
CA ALA A 68 -5.14 -6.36 -2.92
C ALA A 68 -5.06 -5.37 -4.09
N GLY A 69 -5.11 -4.06 -3.81
CA GLY A 69 -4.89 -3.07 -4.88
C GLY A 69 -3.42 -2.64 -5.05
N GLY A 70 -2.52 -3.14 -4.21
CA GLY A 70 -1.08 -2.99 -4.36
C GLY A 70 -0.33 -4.13 -3.67
N VAL A 71 0.88 -4.43 -4.15
CA VAL A 71 1.86 -5.31 -3.50
C VAL A 71 3.25 -4.75 -3.70
N THR A 72 4.05 -4.79 -2.63
CA THR A 72 5.49 -4.52 -2.67
C THR A 72 6.26 -5.83 -2.58
N VAL A 73 7.12 -6.10 -3.56
CA VAL A 73 8.04 -7.24 -3.56
C VAL A 73 9.45 -6.76 -3.31
N ASN A 74 10.09 -7.29 -2.27
CA ASN A 74 11.48 -6.99 -1.95
C ASN A 74 12.42 -8.02 -2.60
N PHE A 75 13.57 -7.58 -3.08
CA PHE A 75 14.56 -8.42 -3.77
C PHE A 75 15.98 -7.92 -3.55
N LEU A 76 16.99 -8.73 -3.89
CA LEU A 76 18.38 -8.32 -4.00
C LEU A 76 18.75 -8.09 -5.46
N LEU A 77 19.52 -7.04 -5.70
CA LEU A 77 20.23 -6.79 -6.96
C LEU A 77 21.62 -6.24 -6.65
N ASP A 78 22.65 -6.91 -7.15
CA ASP A 78 24.07 -6.66 -6.86
C ASP A 78 24.35 -6.65 -5.35
N GLY A 79 23.71 -7.59 -4.62
CA GLY A 79 23.81 -7.70 -3.16
C GLY A 79 23.14 -6.56 -2.38
N ARG A 80 22.37 -5.68 -3.03
CA ARG A 80 21.64 -4.58 -2.39
C ARG A 80 20.14 -4.85 -2.36
N GLY A 81 19.52 -4.64 -1.21
CA GLY A 81 18.06 -4.69 -1.07
C GLY A 81 17.37 -3.62 -1.89
N ARG A 82 16.37 -4.03 -2.67
CA ARG A 82 15.49 -3.19 -3.47
C ARG A 82 14.04 -3.65 -3.33
N SER A 83 13.11 -2.83 -3.81
CA SER A 83 11.68 -3.11 -3.82
C SER A 83 11.10 -2.77 -5.17
N ALA A 84 10.18 -3.59 -5.67
CA ALA A 84 9.31 -3.28 -6.80
C ALA A 84 7.86 -3.20 -6.31
N ILE A 85 7.09 -2.30 -6.90
CA ILE A 85 5.72 -1.99 -6.51
C ILE A 85 4.81 -2.32 -7.68
N PHE A 86 3.77 -3.10 -7.39
CA PHE A 86 2.79 -3.56 -8.35
C PHE A 86 1.42 -3.08 -7.89
N ILE A 87 0.78 -2.24 -8.70
CA ILE A 87 -0.54 -1.66 -8.41
C ILE A 87 -1.56 -2.31 -9.32
N ASN A 88 -2.67 -2.76 -8.74
CA ASN A 88 -3.75 -3.36 -9.49
C ASN A 88 -4.42 -2.31 -10.40
N GLU A 89 -4.52 -2.61 -11.70
CA GLU A 89 -5.11 -1.72 -12.70
C GLU A 89 -6.59 -1.42 -12.44
N ASN A 90 -7.32 -2.36 -11.85
CA ASN A 90 -8.69 -2.15 -11.42
C ASN A 90 -9.13 -3.19 -10.37
N CYS A 91 -9.03 -2.85 -9.09
CA CYS A 91 -9.54 -3.67 -7.99
C CYS A 91 -11.01 -3.37 -7.64
N LEU A 92 -11.70 -2.55 -8.43
CA LEU A 92 -13.10 -2.19 -8.24
C LEU A 92 -14.00 -2.91 -9.27
N PRO A 93 -15.33 -2.98 -9.05
CA PRO A 93 -16.26 -3.53 -10.04
C PRO A 93 -16.08 -2.87 -11.43
N PRO A 94 -16.26 -3.60 -12.55
CA PRO A 94 -15.97 -3.09 -13.90
C PRO A 94 -16.72 -1.81 -14.30
N ASP A 95 -17.87 -1.55 -13.69
CA ASP A 95 -18.73 -0.39 -13.90
C ASP A 95 -18.39 0.81 -12.98
N SER A 96 -17.32 0.71 -12.20
CA SER A 96 -16.87 1.78 -11.30
C SER A 96 -16.44 3.02 -12.09
N HIS A 97 -16.77 4.19 -11.53
CA HIS A 97 -16.35 5.46 -12.11
C HIS A 97 -14.82 5.56 -12.16
N GLU A 98 -14.26 5.95 -13.30
CA GLU A 98 -12.81 6.00 -13.55
C GLU A 98 -12.03 6.83 -12.50
N GLY A 99 -12.60 7.94 -12.03
CA GLY A 99 -12.00 8.72 -10.95
C GLY A 99 -11.85 7.97 -9.63
N ALA A 100 -12.73 7.00 -9.34
CA ALA A 100 -12.60 6.14 -8.17
C ALA A 100 -11.48 5.11 -8.35
N VAL A 101 -11.29 4.59 -9.56
CA VAL A 101 -10.19 3.67 -9.91
C VAL A 101 -8.84 4.38 -9.72
N TRP A 102 -8.67 5.58 -10.27
CA TRP A 102 -7.44 6.36 -10.11
C TRP A 102 -7.17 6.79 -8.67
N LEU A 103 -8.21 7.16 -7.92
CA LEU A 103 -8.08 7.41 -6.48
C LEU A 103 -7.52 6.18 -5.76
N TRP A 104 -8.08 5.00 -6.05
CA TRP A 104 -7.63 3.75 -5.44
C TRP A 104 -6.16 3.47 -5.75
N LYS A 105 -5.77 3.57 -7.03
CA LYS A 105 -4.37 3.43 -7.48
C LYS A 105 -3.43 4.39 -6.76
N TYR A 106 -3.82 5.66 -6.62
CA TYR A 106 -3.02 6.67 -5.93
C TYR A 106 -2.81 6.31 -4.45
N ASN A 107 -3.88 5.92 -3.76
CA ASN A 107 -3.82 5.52 -2.36
C ASN A 107 -2.96 4.25 -2.15
N SER A 108 -3.12 3.24 -3.02
CA SER A 108 -2.29 2.04 -3.00
C SER A 108 -0.84 2.33 -3.27
N LEU A 109 -0.54 3.14 -4.28
CA LEU A 109 0.84 3.51 -4.60
C LEU A 109 1.53 4.13 -3.39
N HIS A 110 0.87 5.06 -2.70
CA HIS A 110 1.47 5.63 -1.50
C HIS A 110 1.70 4.59 -0.42
N HIS A 111 0.73 3.70 -0.15
CA HIS A 111 0.89 2.63 0.83
C HIS A 111 2.09 1.72 0.50
N GLU A 112 2.17 1.22 -0.73
CA GLU A 112 3.26 0.35 -1.17
C GLU A 112 4.63 1.05 -1.16
N LEU A 113 4.67 2.33 -1.51
CA LEU A 113 5.90 3.13 -1.37
C LEU A 113 6.38 3.22 0.08
N MET A 114 5.47 3.15 1.05
CA MET A 114 5.84 3.14 2.45
C MET A 114 6.38 1.77 2.90
N HIS A 115 5.89 0.67 2.34
CA HIS A 115 6.53 -0.64 2.52
C HIS A 115 7.96 -0.66 1.96
N ALA A 116 8.16 -0.13 0.76
CA ALA A 116 9.50 0.02 0.18
C ALA A 116 10.41 0.90 1.07
N LEU A 117 9.88 1.97 1.65
CA LEU A 117 10.61 2.86 2.56
C LEU A 117 10.92 2.20 3.90
N ASP A 118 10.02 1.39 4.43
CA ASP A 118 10.22 0.59 5.63
C ASP A 118 11.36 -0.40 5.42
N PHE A 119 11.28 -1.15 4.32
CA PHE A 119 12.32 -2.08 3.91
C PHE A 119 13.67 -1.38 3.72
N SER A 120 13.72 -0.24 3.01
CA SER A 120 14.98 0.50 2.82
C SER A 120 15.61 0.96 4.13
N LYS A 121 14.80 1.12 5.19
CA LYS A 121 15.23 1.53 6.53
C LYS A 121 15.41 0.35 7.49
N GLN A 122 15.05 -0.86 7.08
CA GLN A 122 15.04 -2.07 7.91
C GLN A 122 14.32 -1.83 9.25
N LYS A 123 13.19 -1.11 9.23
CA LYS A 123 12.51 -0.73 10.48
C LYS A 123 11.66 -1.88 11.02
N ASN A 124 10.89 -2.54 10.17
CA ASN A 124 10.13 -3.75 10.49
C ASN A 124 10.62 -4.99 9.73
N PHE A 125 11.73 -4.86 9.01
CA PHE A 125 12.35 -5.94 8.23
C PHE A 125 13.74 -6.25 8.76
N ASN A 126 14.09 -7.54 8.78
CA ASN A 126 15.44 -8.02 9.02
C ASN A 126 15.89 -8.90 7.86
N THR A 127 16.60 -8.29 6.91
CA THR A 127 17.07 -8.97 5.69
C THR A 127 18.02 -10.12 5.99
N SER A 128 18.88 -9.99 7.00
CA SER A 128 19.90 -11.02 7.31
C SER A 128 19.29 -12.26 7.97
N GLN A 129 18.25 -12.08 8.79
CA GLN A 129 17.55 -13.18 9.45
C GLN A 129 16.33 -13.68 8.68
N ARG A 130 15.96 -13.02 7.57
CA ARG A 130 14.73 -13.31 6.79
C ARG A 130 13.47 -13.27 7.65
N THR A 131 13.42 -12.32 8.59
CA THR A 131 12.27 -12.11 9.47
C THR A 131 11.67 -10.73 9.29
N MET A 132 10.38 -10.59 9.59
CA MET A 132 9.69 -9.30 9.63
C MET A 132 8.67 -9.22 10.75
N ASP A 133 8.33 -8.00 11.16
CA ASP A 133 7.15 -7.67 11.97
C ASP A 133 6.05 -7.22 10.99
N LEU A 134 5.23 -8.16 10.51
CA LEU A 134 4.22 -7.92 9.49
C LEU A 134 3.23 -6.84 9.94
N VAL A 135 2.71 -6.97 11.15
CA VAL A 135 1.79 -5.99 11.75
C VAL A 135 2.47 -4.62 11.85
N GLY A 136 3.75 -4.59 12.22
CA GLY A 136 4.53 -3.36 12.28
C GLY A 136 4.74 -2.69 10.93
N ALA A 137 4.97 -3.46 9.86
CA ALA A 137 5.13 -2.97 8.50
C ALA A 137 3.83 -2.35 7.96
N GLU A 138 2.70 -3.05 8.11
CA GLU A 138 1.38 -2.54 7.73
C GLU A 138 1.01 -1.26 8.48
N VAL A 139 1.25 -1.22 9.80
CA VAL A 139 1.04 -0.01 10.60
C VAL A 139 1.92 1.15 10.15
N PHE A 140 3.16 0.86 9.75
CA PHE A 140 4.06 1.89 9.21
C PHE A 140 3.49 2.48 7.92
N ALA A 141 3.06 1.63 6.99
CA ALA A 141 2.50 2.05 5.71
C ALA A 141 1.19 2.84 5.88
N ASP A 142 0.26 2.34 6.70
CA ASP A 142 -1.02 3.01 6.98
C ASP A 142 -0.82 4.35 7.69
N GLN A 143 0.01 4.39 8.73
CA GLN A 143 0.28 5.63 9.45
C GLN A 143 0.82 6.70 8.50
N LYS A 144 1.81 6.35 7.68
CA LYS A 144 2.44 7.29 6.75
C LYS A 144 1.46 7.75 5.68
N THR A 145 0.63 6.85 5.17
CA THR A 145 -0.37 7.18 4.15
C THR A 145 -1.46 8.11 4.68
N LEU A 146 -2.04 7.80 5.85
CA LEU A 146 -3.00 8.68 6.50
C LEU A 146 -2.45 10.09 6.74
N LEU A 147 -1.23 10.20 7.25
CA LEU A 147 -0.60 11.50 7.53
C LEU A 147 -0.24 12.28 6.26
N HIS A 148 0.20 11.58 5.20
CA HIS A 148 0.44 12.20 3.88
C HIS A 148 -0.86 12.80 3.33
N LEU A 149 -1.92 12.00 3.25
CA LEU A 149 -3.22 12.44 2.76
C LEU A 149 -3.79 13.58 3.64
N LYS A 150 -3.61 13.50 4.96
CA LYS A 150 -3.99 14.58 5.88
C LYS A 150 -3.24 15.88 5.62
N SER A 151 -1.94 15.81 5.31
CA SER A 151 -1.15 17.01 5.00
C SER A 151 -1.64 17.72 3.73
N LEU A 152 -2.22 16.97 2.79
CA LEU A 152 -2.72 17.48 1.51
C LEU A 152 -4.24 17.79 1.53
N SER A 153 -4.94 17.48 2.62
CA SER A 153 -6.42 17.57 2.74
C SER A 153 -7.03 18.96 2.59
N ALA A 154 -6.23 20.02 2.45
CA ALA A 154 -6.72 21.34 2.03
C ALA A 154 -7.25 21.32 0.58
N ASN A 155 -6.75 20.42 -0.26
CA ASN A 155 -7.27 20.14 -1.59
C ASN A 155 -8.49 19.20 -1.49
N GLY A 156 -9.60 19.55 -2.15
CA GLY A 156 -10.85 18.79 -2.10
C GLY A 156 -10.74 17.34 -2.56
N PHE A 157 -9.96 17.06 -3.61
CA PHE A 157 -9.72 15.68 -4.08
C PHE A 157 -8.88 14.89 -3.08
N MET A 158 -7.81 15.48 -2.55
CA MET A 158 -6.98 14.82 -1.53
C MET A 158 -7.73 14.55 -0.23
N ARG A 159 -8.72 15.40 0.08
CA ARG A 159 -9.63 15.18 1.20
C ARG A 159 -10.57 13.99 0.97
N ILE A 160 -11.04 13.77 -0.26
CA ILE A 160 -11.80 12.56 -0.65
C ILE A 160 -10.89 11.32 -0.54
N ALA A 161 -9.64 11.41 -1.01
CA ALA A 161 -8.68 10.32 -0.87
C ALA A 161 -8.41 9.95 0.59
N LEU A 162 -8.25 10.94 1.47
CA LEU A 162 -8.13 10.73 2.92
C LEU A 162 -9.37 10.05 3.51
N GLN A 163 -10.57 10.52 3.17
CA GLN A 163 -11.83 9.95 3.64
C GLN A 163 -11.96 8.49 3.22
N GLN A 164 -11.72 8.18 1.94
CA GLN A 164 -11.77 6.81 1.42
C GLN A 164 -10.76 5.90 2.14
N TYR A 165 -9.53 6.37 2.32
CA TYR A 165 -8.49 5.58 2.97
C TYR A 165 -8.82 5.32 4.45
N ALA A 166 -9.26 6.36 5.17
CA ALA A 166 -9.66 6.24 6.58
C ALA A 166 -10.84 5.28 6.77
N ARG A 167 -11.81 5.26 5.84
CA ARG A 167 -12.91 4.27 5.84
C ARG A 167 -12.36 2.84 5.71
N ASN A 168 -11.46 2.61 4.76
CA ASN A 168 -10.85 1.28 4.57
C ASN A 168 -10.11 0.82 5.85
N VAL A 169 -9.28 1.69 6.42
CA VAL A 169 -8.56 1.43 7.68
C VAL A 169 -9.52 1.08 8.81
N LYS A 170 -10.59 1.87 9.00
CA LYS A 170 -11.59 1.64 10.04
C LYS A 170 -12.26 0.26 9.92
N THR A 171 -12.55 -0.20 8.70
CA THR A 171 -13.15 -1.53 8.51
C THR A 171 -12.22 -2.68 8.88
N MET A 172 -10.89 -2.47 8.92
CA MET A 172 -9.95 -3.53 9.30
C MET A 172 -10.16 -3.98 10.75
N GLY A 173 -10.46 -3.04 11.66
CA GLY A 173 -10.76 -3.35 13.06
C GLY A 173 -11.97 -4.27 13.25
N GLN A 174 -12.86 -4.36 12.26
CA GLN A 174 -14.07 -5.18 12.30
C GLN A 174 -13.87 -6.58 11.73
N LYS A 175 -12.79 -6.81 10.97
CA LYS A 175 -12.54 -8.07 10.23
C LYS A 175 -11.86 -9.17 11.06
N GLY A 176 -11.42 -8.86 12.29
CA GLY A 176 -10.75 -9.81 13.19
C GLY A 176 -9.35 -10.23 12.72
N GLY A 177 -8.72 -11.14 13.48
CA GLY A 177 -7.38 -11.67 13.20
C GLY A 177 -6.32 -10.58 13.02
N ILE A 178 -5.35 -10.83 12.14
CA ILE A 178 -4.25 -9.89 11.88
C ILE A 178 -4.71 -8.49 11.49
N ARG A 179 -5.86 -8.35 10.79
CA ARG A 179 -6.41 -7.04 10.41
C ARG A 179 -6.84 -6.21 11.62
N ALA A 180 -7.38 -6.87 12.65
CA ALA A 180 -7.69 -6.21 13.91
C ALA A 180 -6.41 -5.84 14.68
N ASP A 181 -5.37 -6.68 14.64
CA ASP A 181 -4.08 -6.39 15.27
C ASP A 181 -3.38 -5.16 14.63
N ILE A 182 -3.41 -5.07 13.30
CA ILE A 182 -2.95 -3.89 12.54
C ILE A 182 -3.70 -2.65 13.00
N TYR A 183 -5.04 -2.69 12.99
CA TYR A 183 -5.86 -1.55 13.42
C TYR A 183 -5.57 -1.13 14.87
N ASN A 184 -5.52 -2.10 15.80
CA ASN A 184 -5.25 -1.85 17.23
C ASN A 184 -3.86 -1.27 17.49
N ARG A 185 -2.87 -1.65 16.68
CA ARG A 185 -1.51 -1.09 16.78
C ARG A 185 -1.41 0.27 16.10
N LEU A 186 -2.15 0.49 15.01
CA LEU A 186 -2.25 1.78 14.32
C LEU A 186 -2.91 2.84 15.20
N THR A 187 -3.96 2.51 15.94
CA THR A 187 -4.70 3.47 16.80
C THR A 187 -3.88 4.02 17.97
N ARG A 188 -2.73 3.39 18.28
CA ARG A 188 -1.72 3.92 19.21
C ARG A 188 -0.81 4.98 18.60
N ARG A 189 -0.82 5.13 17.27
CA ARG A 189 0.03 6.03 16.48
C ARG A 189 -0.75 7.17 15.84
N VAL A 190 -1.98 6.88 15.39
CA VAL A 190 -2.96 7.84 14.91
C VAL A 190 -4.21 7.58 15.72
N ASP A 191 -4.67 8.55 16.49
CA ASP A 191 -5.78 8.31 17.41
C ASP A 191 -7.06 7.92 16.66
N GLU A 192 -7.84 7.04 17.27
CA GLU A 192 -9.07 6.51 16.68
C GLU A 192 -10.08 7.61 16.34
N LYS A 193 -10.17 8.66 17.15
CA LYS A 193 -11.09 9.79 16.90
C LYS A 193 -10.73 10.53 15.60
N SER A 194 -9.45 10.68 15.31
CA SER A 194 -8.96 11.27 14.05
C SER A 194 -9.34 10.39 12.85
N ILE A 195 -9.13 9.07 12.95
CA ILE A 195 -9.53 8.12 11.90
C ILE A 195 -11.05 8.17 11.67
N ASP A 196 -11.84 8.17 12.74
CA ASP A 196 -13.30 8.26 12.71
C ASP A 196 -13.79 9.57 12.08
N TYR A 197 -13.16 10.68 12.45
CA TYR A 197 -13.48 11.98 11.87
C TYR A 197 -13.19 12.01 10.37
N TRP A 198 -12.02 11.53 9.94
CA TRP A 198 -11.67 11.48 8.51
C TRP A 198 -12.60 10.53 7.74
N ALA A 199 -12.94 9.38 8.31
CA ALA A 199 -13.85 8.42 7.67
C ALA A 199 -15.29 8.95 7.53
N SER A 200 -15.71 9.89 8.39
CA SER A 200 -17.07 10.44 8.43
C SER A 200 -17.23 11.83 7.79
N MET A 201 -16.17 12.42 7.23
CA MET A 201 -16.28 13.69 6.50
C MET A 201 -17.38 13.59 5.43
N GLU A 202 -18.23 14.60 5.28
CA GLU A 202 -19.26 14.66 4.21
C GLU A 202 -18.88 15.75 3.20
N PHE A 203 -19.25 15.54 1.93
CA PHE A 203 -18.94 16.43 0.81
C PHE A 203 -20.14 16.60 -0.12
#